data_AF-A0AAW5C5C7-F1
#
_entry.id   AF-A0AAW5C5C7-F1
#
_cell.length_a   1.000
_cell.length_b   1.000
_cell.length_c   1.000
_cell.angle_alpha   90.00
_cell.angle_beta   90.00
_cell.angle_gamma   90.00
#
_symmetry.space_group_name_H-M   'P 1'
#
loop_
_entity.id
_entity.type
_entity.pdbx_description
1 polymer ?
#
loop_
_entity_poly.entity_id
_entity_poly.type
_entity_poly.pdbx_seq_one_letter_code
_entity_poly.pdbx_strand_id
1 'polypeptide(L)'
;MDKQRIRIIRKNDGFSMEYQVGDIFTVDSTWYGGVNVTSASGIPLSLDRDEYEEAGDDGKAARPIDPYSYQAGVMDCFCEMVSCGLKKLAMSHPCDTREERDSYLGEVKRLCSQYGISYYPEDQAFITDLFPAKANQDKYNYLFYRTEDVLEQYLGLKERQKRLKQEDAYTAQARYDIAVEFGRLLSYPEEGIAGLIKKAAAKQR
;
A
#
# COMPACT_ATOMS: atom_id res chain seq x y z
N MET A 1 12.61 0.79 -16.03
CA MET A 1 13.04 1.98 -15.28
C MET A 1 12.22 3.11 -15.85
N ASP A 2 11.27 3.64 -15.07
CA ASP A 2 10.49 4.78 -15.51
C ASP A 2 11.43 5.98 -15.64
N LYS A 3 11.44 6.59 -16.82
CA LYS A 3 12.27 7.77 -17.07
C LYS A 3 11.57 8.97 -16.43
N GLN A 4 12.32 9.75 -15.65
CA GLN A 4 11.84 10.97 -15.01
C GLN A 4 11.26 11.93 -16.07
N ARG A 5 10.10 12.53 -15.77
CA ARG A 5 9.47 13.55 -16.62
C ARG A 5 9.48 14.89 -15.93
N ILE A 6 9.63 15.96 -16.70
CA ILE A 6 9.63 17.34 -16.21
C ILE A 6 8.60 18.15 -16.96
N ARG A 7 8.07 19.18 -16.32
CA ARG A 7 7.20 20.17 -16.93
C ARG A 7 7.83 21.55 -16.83
N ILE A 8 7.88 22.28 -17.93
CA ILE A 8 8.41 23.64 -17.97
C ILE A 8 7.46 24.57 -17.23
N ILE A 9 7.96 25.29 -16.22
CA ILE A 9 7.19 26.27 -15.43
C ILE A 9 7.58 27.71 -15.79
N ARG A 10 8.76 27.92 -16.39
CA ARG A 10 9.22 29.21 -16.91
C ARG A 10 10.29 29.03 -17.98
N LYS A 11 10.53 30.07 -18.78
CA LYS A 11 11.61 30.12 -19.77
C LYS A 11 12.71 31.07 -19.29
N ASN A 12 13.95 30.59 -19.20
CA ASN A 12 15.12 31.43 -19.07
C ASN A 12 15.60 31.91 -20.45
N ASP A 13 15.52 31.05 -21.48
CA ASP A 13 15.68 31.45 -22.87
C ASP A 13 14.33 31.84 -23.50
N GLY A 14 14.06 33.15 -23.52
CA GLY A 14 12.86 33.74 -24.11
C GLY A 14 12.78 33.67 -25.64
N PHE A 15 13.88 33.37 -26.33
CA PHE A 15 13.95 33.30 -27.79
C PHE A 15 13.81 31.88 -28.33
N SER A 16 14.05 30.87 -27.50
CA SER A 16 13.91 29.48 -27.91
C SER A 16 12.47 29.13 -28.27
N MET A 17 12.28 28.64 -29.50
CA MET A 17 11.01 28.10 -30.00
C MET A 17 10.87 26.60 -29.71
N GLU A 18 11.91 25.95 -29.19
CA GLU A 18 12.00 24.50 -28.99
C GLU A 18 11.24 24.01 -27.76
N TYR A 19 10.85 24.91 -26.86
CA TYR A 19 10.08 24.61 -25.66
C TYR A 19 9.22 25.80 -25.23
N GLN A 20 8.07 25.52 -24.62
CA GLN A 20 7.13 26.48 -24.07
C GLN A 20 6.80 26.15 -22.61
N VAL A 21 6.32 27.16 -21.86
CA VAL A 21 5.80 26.94 -20.51
C VAL A 21 4.59 25.99 -20.60
N GLY A 22 4.63 24.91 -19.82
CA GLY A 22 3.66 23.84 -19.83
C GLY A 22 4.10 22.59 -20.60
N ASP A 23 5.15 22.68 -21.44
CA ASP A 23 5.67 21.52 -22.16
C ASP A 23 6.23 20.48 -21.20
N ILE A 24 6.20 19.22 -21.66
CA ILE A 24 6.60 18.08 -20.84
C ILE A 24 7.65 17.27 -21.59
N PHE A 25 8.78 17.07 -20.94
CA PHE A 25 9.90 16.33 -21.51
C PHE A 25 10.23 15.09 -20.67
N THR A 26 10.79 14.09 -21.34
CA THR A 26 11.44 12.96 -20.67
C THR A 26 12.91 13.32 -20.49
N VAL A 27 13.43 13.16 -19.28
CA VAL A 27 14.83 13.49 -18.96
C VAL A 27 15.75 12.47 -19.61
N ASP A 28 16.70 12.96 -20.40
CA ASP A 28 17.75 12.13 -21.01
C ASP A 28 18.94 11.98 -20.06
N SER A 29 19.34 13.06 -19.37
CA SER A 29 20.39 13.06 -18.35
C SER A 29 20.25 14.26 -17.39
N THR A 30 20.91 14.19 -16.24
CA THR A 30 20.96 15.27 -15.24
C THR A 30 22.37 15.86 -15.13
N TRP A 31 22.47 17.13 -14.76
CA TRP A 31 23.74 17.81 -14.41
C TRP A 31 23.54 18.67 -13.15
N TYR A 32 24.62 19.23 -12.60
CA TYR A 32 24.59 19.88 -11.28
C TYR A 32 23.50 20.96 -11.11
N GLY A 33 23.19 21.69 -12.18
CA GLY A 33 22.21 22.79 -12.15
C GLY A 33 20.90 22.50 -12.90
N GLY A 34 20.69 21.31 -13.45
CA GLY A 34 19.57 21.09 -14.35
C GLY A 34 19.49 19.72 -15.01
N VAL A 35 18.82 19.67 -16.16
CA VAL A 35 18.56 18.46 -16.94
C VAL A 35 18.83 18.69 -18.41
N ASN A 36 19.12 17.62 -19.14
CA ASN A 36 19.12 17.60 -20.60
C ASN A 36 17.91 16.83 -21.10
N VAL A 37 17.26 17.38 -22.11
CA VAL A 37 16.09 16.78 -22.78
C VAL A 37 16.23 16.93 -24.28
N THR A 38 15.55 16.07 -25.04
CA THR A 38 15.45 16.19 -26.50
C THR A 38 14.10 16.81 -26.86
N SER A 39 14.12 17.92 -27.62
CA SER A 39 12.90 18.59 -28.08
C SER A 39 12.13 17.75 -29.11
N ALA A 40 10.90 18.16 -29.44
CA ALA A 40 10.10 17.48 -30.46
C ALA A 40 10.75 17.50 -31.86
N SER A 41 11.63 18.48 -32.13
CA SER A 41 12.39 18.59 -33.38
C SER A 41 13.69 17.75 -33.38
N GLY A 42 14.00 17.10 -32.25
CA GLY A 42 15.23 16.33 -32.07
C GLY A 42 16.42 17.16 -31.59
N ILE A 43 16.23 18.42 -31.21
CA ILE A 43 17.29 19.30 -30.72
C ILE A 43 17.52 19.06 -29.23
N PRO A 44 18.78 18.79 -28.79
CA PRO A 44 19.10 18.72 -27.37
C PRO A 44 18.95 20.09 -26.69
N LEU A 45 18.24 20.12 -25.58
CA LEU A 45 18.03 21.29 -24.72
C LEU A 45 18.62 21.02 -23.35
N SER A 46 19.30 22.02 -22.79
CA SER A 46 19.74 22.05 -21.39
C SER A 46 18.83 23.02 -20.64
N LEU A 47 18.14 22.52 -19.62
CA LEU A 47 17.16 23.28 -18.83
C LEU A 47 17.65 23.41 -17.39
N ASP A 48 17.64 24.63 -16.86
CA ASP A 48 18.03 24.92 -15.48
C ASP A 48 16.98 24.43 -14.49
N ARG A 49 17.38 24.12 -13.25
CA ARG A 49 16.49 23.57 -12.21
C ARG A 49 15.30 24.48 -11.88
N ASP A 50 15.41 25.78 -12.11
CA ASP A 50 14.31 26.73 -11.89
C ASP A 50 13.35 26.85 -13.08
N GLU A 51 13.68 26.29 -14.25
CA GLU A 51 12.82 26.30 -15.44
C GLU A 51 11.72 25.23 -15.40
N TYR A 52 11.86 24.20 -14.57
CA TYR A 52 10.97 23.04 -14.59
C TYR A 52 10.60 22.51 -13.20
N GLU A 53 9.48 21.78 -13.14
CA GLU A 53 9.05 20.96 -12.02
C GLU A 53 8.98 19.48 -12.44
N GLU A 54 9.01 18.56 -11.48
CA GLU A 54 8.78 17.14 -11.79
C GLU A 54 7.33 16.93 -12.19
N ALA A 55 7.12 16.31 -13.35
CA ALA A 55 5.81 16.02 -13.88
C ALA A 55 5.37 14.61 -13.47
N GLY A 56 4.16 14.48 -12.94
CA GLY A 56 3.48 13.20 -12.81
C GLY A 56 3.05 12.64 -14.17
N ASP A 57 2.50 11.42 -14.16
CA ASP A 57 2.13 10.71 -15.39
C ASP A 57 1.08 11.44 -16.23
N ASP A 58 0.20 12.21 -15.60
CA ASP A 58 -0.83 13.04 -16.23
C ASP A 58 -0.30 14.38 -16.79
N GLY A 59 0.99 14.63 -16.61
CA GLY A 59 1.66 15.82 -17.08
C GLY A 59 1.45 17.08 -16.26
N LYS A 60 0.90 16.95 -15.05
CA LYS A 60 0.86 18.02 -14.06
C LYS A 60 2.03 17.88 -13.08
N ALA A 61 2.27 18.91 -12.29
CA ALA A 61 3.19 18.84 -11.15
C ALA A 61 2.91 17.56 -10.34
N ALA A 62 3.94 16.75 -10.11
CA ALA A 62 3.84 15.64 -9.18
C ALA A 62 3.42 16.19 -7.81
N ARG A 63 2.27 15.76 -7.32
CA ARG A 63 1.80 16.15 -5.99
C ARG A 63 2.37 15.16 -4.98
N PRO A 64 3.32 15.56 -4.12
CA PRO A 64 3.85 14.65 -3.12
C PRO A 64 2.71 14.22 -2.18
N ILE A 65 2.56 12.91 -2.00
CA ILE A 65 1.62 12.35 -1.03
C ILE A 65 2.43 12.04 0.23
N ASP A 66 2.07 12.70 1.32
CA ASP A 66 2.61 12.38 2.63
C ASP A 66 2.22 10.94 3.03
N PRO A 67 3.19 10.06 3.38
CA PRO A 67 2.92 8.68 3.75
C PRO A 67 1.93 8.55 4.89
N TYR A 68 1.97 9.45 5.87
CA TYR A 68 1.04 9.41 6.99
C TYR A 68 -0.40 9.63 6.53
N SER A 69 -0.64 10.65 5.72
CA SER A 69 -1.93 11.00 5.13
C SER A 69 -2.45 9.89 4.22
N TYR A 70 -1.58 9.24 3.44
CA TYR A 70 -1.95 8.08 2.64
C TYR A 70 -2.47 6.93 3.51
N GLN A 71 -1.74 6.57 4.57
CA GLN A 71 -2.12 5.49 5.47
C GLN A 71 -3.38 5.82 6.27
N ALA A 72 -3.52 7.06 6.73
CA ALA A 72 -4.75 7.57 7.37
C ALA A 72 -5.97 7.40 6.45
N GLY A 73 -5.86 7.80 5.18
CA GLY A 73 -6.93 7.63 4.20
C GLY A 73 -7.26 6.17 3.89
N VAL A 74 -6.25 5.29 3.83
CA VAL A 74 -6.47 3.83 3.66
C VAL A 74 -7.22 3.26 4.87
N MET A 75 -6.82 3.61 6.09
CA MET A 75 -7.49 3.15 7.32
C MET A 75 -8.92 3.69 7.43
N ASP A 76 -9.17 4.95 7.07
CA ASP A 76 -10.49 5.57 7.07
C ASP A 76 -11.48 4.78 6.19
N CYS A 77 -11.07 4.47 4.96
CA CYS A 77 -11.85 3.66 4.03
C CYS A 77 -12.14 2.25 4.59
N PHE A 78 -11.16 1.59 5.22
CA PHE A 78 -11.40 0.30 5.85
C PHE A 78 -12.32 0.37 7.06
N CYS A 79 -12.21 1.42 7.87
CA CYS A 79 -13.10 1.64 9.00
C CYS A 79 -14.56 1.82 8.53
N GLU A 80 -14.79 2.59 7.47
CA GLU A 80 -16.11 2.75 6.86
C GLU A 80 -16.67 1.41 6.37
N MET A 81 -15.87 0.63 5.63
CA MET A 81 -16.28 -0.68 5.12
C MET A 81 -16.66 -1.66 6.24
N VAL A 82 -15.94 -1.63 7.37
CA VAL A 82 -16.26 -2.44 8.55
C VAL A 82 -17.51 -1.93 9.25
N SER A 83 -17.69 -0.62 9.34
CA SER A 83 -18.85 0.03 9.97
C SER A 83 -20.15 -0.14 9.19
N CYS A 84 -20.10 -0.18 7.86
CA CYS A 84 -21.29 -0.44 7.03
C CYS A 84 -21.54 -1.94 6.78
N GLY A 85 -20.57 -2.81 7.07
CA GLY A 85 -20.75 -4.26 7.11
C GLY A 85 -20.34 -4.98 5.84
N LEU A 86 -19.67 -4.27 4.93
CA LEU A 86 -19.06 -4.85 3.73
C LEU A 86 -17.86 -5.72 4.09
N LYS A 87 -17.13 -5.39 5.16
CA LYS A 87 -16.05 -6.21 5.70
C LYS A 87 -16.35 -6.60 7.14
N LYS A 88 -16.19 -7.88 7.46
CA LYS A 88 -16.21 -8.36 8.86
C LYS A 88 -14.95 -7.91 9.58
N LEU A 89 -13.79 -8.17 8.97
CA LEU A 89 -12.47 -7.78 9.43
C LEU A 89 -11.73 -7.01 8.34
N ALA A 90 -11.02 -5.95 8.71
CA ALA A 90 -10.05 -5.27 7.87
C ALA A 90 -8.71 -5.14 8.59
N MET A 91 -7.63 -4.93 7.83
CA MET A 91 -6.28 -4.75 8.37
C MET A 91 -5.68 -3.49 7.77
N SER A 92 -4.98 -2.69 8.57
CA SER A 92 -4.10 -1.65 8.03
C SER A 92 -2.97 -2.30 7.21
N HIS A 93 -2.29 -1.48 6.41
CA HIS A 93 -1.04 -1.93 5.81
C HIS A 93 -0.02 -2.33 6.89
N PRO A 94 0.85 -3.31 6.59
CA PRO A 94 1.92 -3.70 7.49
C PRO A 94 2.96 -2.58 7.63
N CYS A 95 3.38 -2.35 8.87
CA CYS A 95 4.51 -1.50 9.25
C CYS A 95 5.73 -2.36 9.59
N ASP A 96 6.91 -1.79 9.40
CA ASP A 96 8.18 -2.47 9.64
C ASP A 96 8.51 -2.55 11.13
N THR A 97 8.04 -1.58 11.91
CA THR A 97 8.27 -1.51 13.36
C THR A 97 6.99 -1.28 14.14
N ARG A 98 7.03 -1.62 15.44
CA ARG A 98 5.94 -1.32 16.37
C ARG A 98 5.75 0.18 16.51
N GLU A 99 6.85 0.94 16.58
CA GLU A 99 6.86 2.38 16.74
C GLU A 99 6.20 3.08 15.54
N GLU A 100 6.46 2.62 14.32
CA GLU A 100 5.81 3.13 13.12
C GLU A 100 4.29 2.90 13.18
N ARG A 101 3.86 1.68 13.53
CA ARG A 101 2.43 1.39 13.68
C ARG A 101 1.79 2.24 14.78
N ASP A 102 2.44 2.36 15.93
CA ASP A 102 1.91 3.12 17.07
C ASP A 102 1.88 4.64 16.81
N SER A 103 2.64 5.15 15.85
CA SER A 103 2.54 6.55 15.39
C SER A 103 1.15 6.89 14.84
N TYR A 104 0.39 5.89 14.37
CA TYR A 104 -0.98 6.05 13.87
C TYR A 104 -2.06 5.91 14.96
N LEU A 105 -1.69 5.54 16.20
CA LEU A 105 -2.67 5.19 17.25
C LEU A 105 -3.69 6.30 17.54
N GLY A 106 -3.24 7.57 17.51
CA GLY A 106 -4.13 8.71 17.71
C GLY A 106 -5.24 8.77 16.65
N GLU A 107 -4.87 8.57 15.39
CA GLU A 107 -5.80 8.57 14.25
C GLU A 107 -6.70 7.34 14.26
N VAL A 108 -6.15 6.16 14.56
CA VAL A 108 -6.92 4.92 14.71
C VAL A 108 -8.02 5.07 15.76
N LYS A 109 -7.72 5.65 16.93
CA LYS A 109 -8.72 5.94 17.97
C LYS A 109 -9.82 6.88 17.46
N ARG A 110 -9.43 7.93 16.75
CA ARG A 110 -10.37 8.90 16.16
C ARG A 110 -11.30 8.23 15.16
N LEU A 111 -10.76 7.45 14.22
CA LEU A 111 -11.52 6.72 13.20
C LEU A 111 -12.47 5.70 13.83
N CYS A 112 -11.98 4.87 14.76
CA CYS A 112 -12.81 3.86 15.42
C CYS A 112 -13.97 4.50 16.20
N SER A 113 -13.72 5.62 16.89
CA SER A 113 -14.76 6.39 17.55
C SER A 113 -15.76 7.00 16.57
N GLN A 114 -15.30 7.51 15.42
CA GLN A 114 -16.16 8.11 14.40
C GLN A 114 -17.12 7.08 13.79
N TYR A 115 -16.62 5.88 13.52
CA TYR A 115 -17.38 4.83 12.84
C TYR A 115 -18.09 3.85 13.79
N GLY A 116 -17.88 3.96 15.10
CA GLY A 116 -18.47 3.05 16.09
C GLY A 116 -17.97 1.62 15.95
N ILE A 117 -16.67 1.44 15.69
CA ILE A 117 -16.02 0.13 15.56
C ILE A 117 -14.85 0.02 16.55
N SER A 118 -14.27 -1.17 16.65
CA SER A 118 -13.11 -1.47 17.50
C SER A 118 -11.87 -1.71 16.66
N TYR A 119 -10.70 -1.60 17.31
CA TYR A 119 -9.41 -1.95 16.74
C TYR A 119 -8.63 -2.89 17.65
N TYR A 120 -7.66 -3.60 17.07
CA TYR A 120 -6.70 -4.43 17.80
C TYR A 120 -5.29 -4.18 17.26
N PRO A 121 -4.32 -3.79 18.11
CA PRO A 121 -2.91 -3.70 17.73
C PRO A 121 -2.34 -5.10 17.53
N GLU A 122 -2.00 -5.45 16.29
CA GLU A 122 -1.37 -6.72 15.97
C GLU A 122 0.15 -6.57 15.95
N ASP A 123 0.79 -7.39 16.77
CA ASP A 123 2.24 -7.42 16.99
C ASP A 123 2.92 -8.49 16.14
N GLN A 124 2.15 -9.49 15.71
CA GLN A 124 2.63 -10.64 14.96
C GLN A 124 1.62 -10.99 13.88
N ALA A 125 1.86 -10.48 12.67
CA ALA A 125 0.98 -10.72 11.53
C ALA A 125 0.68 -12.22 11.33
N PHE A 126 -0.57 -12.52 10.95
CA PHE A 126 -1.02 -13.89 10.76
C PHE A 126 -0.56 -14.45 9.41
N ILE A 127 0.50 -15.27 9.45
CA ILE A 127 1.11 -15.85 8.25
C ILE A 127 0.32 -17.08 7.79
N THR A 128 -0.33 -16.98 6.64
CA THR A 128 -1.10 -18.07 5.99
C THR A 128 -0.79 -18.12 4.50
N ASP A 129 -1.29 -19.13 3.80
CA ASP A 129 -1.13 -19.23 2.33
C ASP A 129 -1.93 -18.18 1.56
N LEU A 130 -2.78 -17.39 2.23
CA LEU A 130 -3.56 -16.33 1.60
C LEU A 130 -2.69 -15.20 1.06
N PHE A 131 -1.58 -14.89 1.75
CA PHE A 131 -0.64 -13.83 1.37
C PHE A 131 0.81 -14.33 1.39
N PRO A 132 1.72 -13.77 0.58
CA PRO A 132 3.14 -14.13 0.65
C PRO A 132 3.72 -13.87 2.05
N ALA A 133 4.37 -14.88 2.64
CA ALA A 133 4.96 -14.76 3.98
C ALA A 133 5.94 -13.58 4.08
N LYS A 134 6.81 -13.40 3.07
CA LYS A 134 7.78 -12.28 3.01
C LYS A 134 7.14 -10.90 3.15
N ALA A 135 5.89 -10.72 2.74
CA ALA A 135 5.20 -9.44 2.83
C ALA A 135 4.66 -9.14 4.24
N ASN A 136 4.52 -10.16 5.10
CA ASN A 136 3.87 -10.05 6.40
C ASN A 136 4.74 -10.51 7.57
N GLN A 137 5.82 -11.25 7.30
CA GLN A 137 6.75 -11.73 8.33
C GLN A 137 7.36 -10.56 9.09
N ASP A 138 7.30 -10.63 10.41
CA ASP A 138 7.85 -9.65 11.35
C ASP A 138 7.29 -8.22 11.15
N LYS A 139 6.03 -8.13 10.69
CA LYS A 139 5.29 -6.88 10.50
C LYS A 139 4.25 -6.64 11.59
N TYR A 140 3.92 -5.36 11.76
CA TYR A 140 2.95 -4.85 12.70
C TYR A 140 1.80 -4.20 11.95
N ASN A 141 0.56 -4.33 12.42
CA ASN A 141 -0.58 -3.64 11.82
C ASN A 141 -1.71 -3.44 12.84
N TYR A 142 -2.78 -2.78 12.42
CA TYR A 142 -4.05 -2.73 13.14
C TYR A 142 -5.07 -3.62 12.46
N LEU A 143 -5.88 -4.30 13.27
CA LEU A 143 -7.12 -4.93 12.84
C LEU A 143 -8.29 -4.00 13.16
N PHE A 144 -9.28 -3.95 12.28
CA PHE A 144 -10.53 -3.21 12.46
C PHE A 144 -11.70 -4.17 12.37
N TYR A 145 -12.58 -4.15 13.37
CA TYR A 145 -13.73 -5.07 13.49
C TYR A 145 -14.86 -4.38 14.25
N ARG A 146 -16.10 -4.82 14.00
CA ARG A 146 -17.28 -4.24 14.68
C ARG A 146 -17.62 -4.94 16.00
N THR A 147 -17.48 -6.26 16.03
CA THR A 147 -17.97 -7.10 17.12
C THR A 147 -16.85 -8.03 17.59
N GLU A 148 -16.80 -8.28 18.90
CA GLU A 148 -15.74 -9.07 19.54
C GLU A 148 -15.64 -10.49 18.98
N ASP A 149 -16.75 -11.10 18.53
CA ASP A 149 -16.75 -12.44 17.92
C ASP A 149 -15.88 -12.52 16.66
N VAL A 150 -15.69 -11.41 15.94
CA VAL A 150 -14.80 -11.34 14.77
C VAL A 150 -13.33 -11.40 15.20
N LEU A 151 -12.97 -10.66 16.26
CA LEU A 151 -11.62 -10.71 16.82
C LEU A 151 -11.34 -12.10 17.41
N GLU A 152 -12.31 -12.68 18.12
CA GLU A 152 -12.21 -14.05 18.65
C GLU A 152 -12.00 -15.08 17.54
N GLN A 153 -12.71 -14.98 16.41
CA GLN A 153 -12.50 -15.84 15.24
C GLN A 153 -11.09 -15.69 14.68
N TYR A 154 -10.58 -14.46 14.54
CA TYR A 154 -9.23 -14.21 14.08
C TYR A 154 -8.17 -14.83 15.01
N LEU A 155 -8.27 -14.58 16.31
CA LEU A 155 -7.35 -15.14 17.31
C LEU A 155 -7.46 -16.66 17.40
N GLY A 156 -8.67 -17.21 17.26
CA GLY A 156 -8.93 -18.64 17.19
C GLY A 156 -8.24 -19.32 16.00
N LEU A 157 -8.20 -18.66 14.83
CA LEU A 157 -7.44 -19.15 13.68
C LEU A 157 -5.93 -19.18 13.95
N LYS A 158 -5.38 -18.16 14.63
CA LYS A 158 -3.96 -18.13 15.02
C LYS A 158 -3.62 -19.26 16.00
N GLU A 159 -4.43 -19.46 17.04
CA GLU A 159 -4.22 -20.54 18.01
C GLU A 159 -4.40 -21.93 17.38
N ARG A 160 -5.40 -22.11 16.50
CA ARG A 160 -5.57 -23.35 15.75
C ARG A 160 -4.32 -23.66 14.90
N GLN A 161 -3.79 -22.67 14.19
CA GLN A 161 -2.56 -22.84 13.42
C GLN A 161 -1.38 -23.25 14.31
N LYS A 162 -1.20 -22.57 15.44
CA LYS A 162 -0.13 -22.85 16.40
C LYS A 162 -0.22 -24.28 16.94
N ARG A 163 -1.41 -24.72 17.34
CA ARG A 163 -1.66 -26.10 17.79
C ARG A 163 -1.33 -27.12 16.70
N LEU A 164 -1.81 -26.92 15.47
CA LEU A 164 -1.51 -27.82 14.35
C LEU A 164 -0.02 -27.93 14.06
N LYS A 165 0.74 -26.84 14.23
CA LYS A 165 2.20 -26.85 14.09
C LYS A 165 2.88 -27.61 15.23
N GLN A 166 2.38 -27.51 16.46
CA GLN A 166 2.90 -28.24 17.62
C GLN A 166 2.63 -29.75 17.54
N GLU A 167 1.49 -30.13 16.96
CA GLU A 167 1.04 -31.52 16.79
C GLU A 167 1.58 -32.16 15.49
N ASP A 168 2.45 -31.47 14.73
CA ASP A 168 2.93 -31.88 13.40
C ASP A 168 1.79 -32.22 12.41
N ALA A 169 0.62 -31.61 12.62
CA ALA A 169 -0.60 -31.81 11.85
C ALA A 169 -0.89 -30.65 10.87
N TYR A 170 0.03 -29.69 10.72
CA TYR A 170 -0.10 -28.54 9.81
C TYR A 170 0.19 -28.92 8.35
N THR A 171 -0.58 -29.87 7.84
CA THR A 171 -0.52 -30.40 6.48
C THR A 171 -0.89 -29.35 5.43
N ALA A 172 -0.67 -29.67 4.15
CA ALA A 172 -1.08 -28.81 3.03
C ALA A 172 -2.59 -28.49 3.04
N GLN A 173 -3.43 -29.47 3.39
CA GLN A 173 -4.87 -29.24 3.50
C GLN A 173 -5.20 -28.30 4.67
N ALA A 174 -4.59 -28.52 5.85
CA ALA A 174 -4.83 -27.68 7.01
C ALA A 174 -4.37 -26.22 6.81
N ARG A 175 -3.26 -26.02 6.08
CA ARG A 175 -2.80 -24.71 5.63
C ARG A 175 -3.82 -24.02 4.73
N TYR A 176 -4.34 -24.75 3.74
CA TYR A 176 -5.33 -24.25 2.80
C TYR A 176 -6.63 -23.87 3.53
N ASP A 177 -7.13 -24.73 4.41
CA ASP A 177 -8.37 -24.48 5.16
C ASP A 177 -8.25 -23.22 6.02
N ILE A 178 -7.12 -23.04 6.74
CA ILE A 178 -6.86 -21.83 7.51
C ILE A 178 -6.82 -20.58 6.61
N ALA A 179 -6.15 -20.65 5.46
CA ALA A 179 -6.09 -19.53 4.53
C ALA A 179 -7.47 -19.15 3.98
N VAL A 180 -8.32 -20.14 3.69
CA VAL A 180 -9.70 -19.93 3.23
C VAL A 180 -10.56 -19.32 4.33
N GLU A 181 -10.53 -19.86 5.55
CA GLU A 181 -11.26 -19.32 6.69
C GLU A 181 -10.82 -17.87 7.00
N PHE A 182 -9.53 -17.59 6.93
CA PHE A 182 -9.01 -16.24 7.09
C PHE A 182 -9.48 -15.30 5.96
N GLY A 183 -9.47 -15.76 4.70
CA GLY A 183 -9.98 -14.99 3.57
C GLY A 183 -11.48 -14.67 3.69
N ARG A 184 -12.29 -15.61 4.18
CA ARG A 184 -13.71 -15.40 4.48
C ARG A 184 -13.91 -14.38 5.60
N LEU A 185 -13.06 -14.40 6.62
CA LEU A 185 -13.09 -13.42 7.70
C LEU A 185 -12.77 -12.01 7.19
N LEU A 186 -11.88 -11.89 6.20
CA LEU A 186 -11.62 -10.64 5.46
C LEU A 186 -12.71 -10.27 4.44
N SER A 187 -13.77 -11.08 4.34
CA SER A 187 -14.91 -10.91 3.43
C SER A 187 -14.52 -10.95 1.95
N TYR A 188 -13.49 -11.72 1.60
CA TYR A 188 -13.16 -11.98 0.20
C TYR A 188 -14.11 -13.03 -0.40
N PRO A 189 -14.48 -12.89 -1.68
CA PRO A 189 -15.25 -13.91 -2.38
C PRO A 189 -14.42 -15.19 -2.56
N GLU A 190 -15.05 -16.36 -2.59
CA GLU A 190 -14.38 -17.67 -2.70
C GLU A 190 -13.39 -17.73 -3.87
N GLU A 191 -13.79 -17.25 -5.05
CA GLU A 191 -12.91 -17.19 -6.23
C GLU A 191 -11.71 -16.27 -6.01
N GLY A 192 -11.91 -15.15 -5.32
CA GLY A 192 -10.85 -14.22 -4.95
C GLY A 192 -9.86 -14.84 -3.97
N ILE A 193 -10.34 -15.59 -2.98
CA ILE A 193 -9.51 -16.34 -2.03
C ILE A 193 -8.63 -17.35 -2.77
N ALA A 194 -9.23 -18.19 -3.64
CA ALA A 194 -8.49 -19.17 -4.41
C ALA A 194 -7.43 -18.52 -5.32
N GLY A 195 -7.76 -17.38 -5.94
CA GLY A 195 -6.84 -16.60 -6.75
C GLY A 195 -5.65 -16.03 -5.93
N LEU A 196 -5.92 -15.51 -4.73
CA LEU A 196 -4.89 -15.00 -3.82
C LEU A 196 -3.93 -16.10 -3.37
N ILE A 197 -4.45 -17.27 -2.97
CA ILE A 197 -3.63 -18.42 -2.57
C ILE A 197 -2.73 -18.87 -3.72
N LYS A 198 -3.28 -19.01 -4.94
CA LYS A 198 -2.50 -19.39 -6.13
C LYS A 198 -1.40 -18.37 -6.43
N LYS A 199 -1.70 -17.08 -6.34
CA LYS A 199 -0.74 -15.99 -6.55
C LYS A 199 0.35 -15.97 -5.48
N ALA A 200 0.01 -16.23 -4.22
CA ALA A 200 0.97 -16.30 -3.13
C ALA A 200 1.95 -17.47 -3.33
N ALA A 201 1.46 -18.65 -3.71
CA ALA A 201 2.30 -19.81 -4.00
C ALA A 201 3.30 -19.56 -5.14
N ALA A 202 2.91 -18.80 -6.17
CA ALA A 202 3.79 -18.43 -7.27
C ALA A 202 4.92 -17.46 -6.87
N LYS A 203 4.71 -16.64 -5.84
CA LYS A 203 5.68 -15.66 -5.32
C LYS A 203 6.62 -16.22 -4.25
N GLN A 204 6.40 -17.46 -3.82
CA GLN A 204 7.26 -18.17 -2.86
C GLN A 204 8.34 -19.03 -3.57
N ARG A 205 8.27 -19.16 -4.90
CA ARG A 205 9.27 -19.81 -5.76
C ARG A 205 10.22 -18.76 -6.33
#